data_AF-A0A0D2F8R2-F1
#
_entry.id   AF-A0A0D2F8R2-F1
#
_cell.length_a   1.000
_cell.length_b   1.000
_cell.length_c   1.000
_cell.angle_alpha   90.00
_cell.angle_beta   90.00
_cell.angle_gamma   90.00
#
_symmetry.space_group_name_H-M   'P 1'
#
loop_
_entity.id
_entity.type
_entity.pdbx_description
1 polymer ?
#
loop_
_entity_poly.entity_id
_entity_poly.type
_entity_poly.pdbx_seq_one_letter_code
_entity_poly.pdbx_strand_id
1 'polypeptide(L)'
;MASPDVRPEPHPSTVFSLVPINGRAEAAVTHSLNSHLISVVQLPNNSSKIGINVGPHIGSSSQNTLATLGRSGADITLEGATISRIHCSFEVNENFGTILLYDRSSTQPTKFFGPDSRPFERGQIRRVVVTPEMNTLLGIGGDNCELLLFRLFWHKKDISLMNVVASRSENPRHARTLDETPTAAASRYLTRIHTPGGPLASHKYVKLRQVGAGAFGKVWKAIDTNTGRIMAVKVVKTLGLSTH
;
A
#
# COMPACT_ATOMS: atom_id res chain seq x y z
N MET A 1 23.46 4.19 -22.95
CA MET A 1 24.24 3.43 -21.96
C MET A 1 23.43 3.38 -20.67
N ALA A 2 23.00 2.21 -20.23
CA ALA A 2 22.36 2.07 -18.92
C ALA A 2 23.43 2.34 -17.85
N SER A 3 23.10 3.17 -16.85
CA SER A 3 23.99 3.43 -15.71
C SER A 3 24.36 2.09 -15.07
N PRO A 4 25.62 1.86 -14.65
CA PRO A 4 26.13 0.52 -14.31
C PRO A 4 25.40 -0.20 -13.15
N ASP A 5 24.55 0.51 -12.39
CA ASP A 5 23.82 -0.06 -11.25
C ASP A 5 22.38 -0.49 -11.55
N VAL A 6 21.87 -0.28 -12.77
CA VAL A 6 20.47 -0.65 -13.08
C VAL A 6 20.39 -2.16 -13.36
N ARG A 7 19.62 -2.88 -12.55
CA ARG A 7 19.40 -4.31 -12.76
C ARG A 7 18.56 -4.54 -14.02
N PRO A 8 18.89 -5.55 -14.85
CA PRO A 8 18.13 -5.84 -16.08
C PRO A 8 16.71 -6.35 -15.79
N GLU A 9 16.48 -6.84 -14.58
CA GLU A 9 15.19 -7.32 -14.10
C GLU A 9 15.02 -7.02 -12.60
N PRO A 10 13.78 -6.94 -12.10
CA PRO A 10 13.50 -6.76 -10.68
C PRO A 10 14.11 -7.88 -9.83
N HIS A 11 14.47 -7.59 -8.57
CA HIS A 11 14.91 -8.64 -7.65
C HIS A 11 13.86 -9.79 -7.62
N PRO A 12 14.25 -11.08 -7.55
CA PRO A 12 13.29 -12.18 -7.57
C PRO A 12 12.23 -12.14 -6.47
N SER A 13 12.50 -11.48 -5.35
CA SER A 13 11.51 -11.28 -4.27
C SER A 13 10.71 -9.99 -4.38
N THR A 14 10.92 -9.16 -5.40
CA THR A 14 10.14 -7.94 -5.64
C THR A 14 8.66 -8.30 -5.83
N VAL A 15 7.81 -7.58 -5.10
CA VAL A 15 6.35 -7.75 -5.17
C VAL A 15 5.79 -6.87 -6.28
N PHE A 16 6.16 -5.60 -6.24
CA PHE A 16 5.85 -4.60 -7.26
C PHE A 16 7.01 -3.60 -7.38
N SER A 17 7.06 -2.87 -8.47
CA SER A 17 7.96 -1.72 -8.64
C SER A 17 7.18 -0.41 -8.67
N LEU A 18 7.77 0.64 -8.12
CA LEU A 18 7.29 2.01 -8.27
C LEU A 18 7.84 2.56 -9.58
N VAL A 19 6.97 2.72 -10.57
CA VAL A 19 7.30 3.28 -11.88
C VAL A 19 6.98 4.78 -11.85
N PRO A 20 7.95 5.67 -12.11
CA PRO A 20 7.73 7.11 -12.07
C PRO A 20 6.80 7.55 -13.20
N ILE A 21 5.94 8.53 -12.89
CA ILE A 21 4.98 9.12 -13.84
C ILE A 21 5.34 10.56 -14.18
N ASN A 22 5.89 11.31 -13.23
CA ASN A 22 6.28 12.71 -13.42
C ASN A 22 7.79 12.92 -13.19
N GLY A 23 8.33 14.05 -13.65
CA GLY A 23 9.77 14.31 -13.60
C GLY A 23 10.38 14.30 -12.19
N ARG A 24 9.59 14.63 -11.16
CA ARG A 24 10.03 14.53 -9.75
C ARG A 24 10.13 13.09 -9.27
N ALA A 25 9.23 12.21 -9.70
CA ALA A 25 9.35 10.78 -9.46
C ALA A 25 10.52 10.16 -10.24
N GLU A 26 10.80 10.65 -11.46
CA GLU A 26 11.98 10.24 -12.23
C GLU A 26 13.29 10.56 -11.47
N ALA A 27 13.35 11.70 -10.78
CA ALA A 27 14.51 12.03 -9.94
C ALA A 27 14.77 10.98 -8.84
N ALA A 28 13.73 10.33 -8.31
CA ALA A 28 13.87 9.28 -7.30
C ALA A 28 14.51 8.00 -7.87
N VAL A 29 14.26 7.64 -9.14
CA VAL A 29 14.92 6.47 -9.76
C VAL A 29 16.38 6.75 -10.13
N THR A 30 16.76 8.02 -10.31
CA THR A 30 18.15 8.43 -10.55
C THR A 30 18.92 8.80 -9.28
N HIS A 31 18.28 8.79 -8.12
CA HIS A 31 18.91 9.16 -6.87
C HIS A 31 19.94 8.12 -6.43
N SER A 32 21.15 8.55 -6.11
CA SER A 32 22.28 7.66 -5.79
C SER A 32 21.98 6.67 -4.67
N LEU A 33 21.32 7.12 -3.59
CA LEU A 33 20.92 6.25 -2.48
C LEU A 33 19.93 5.14 -2.87
N ASN A 34 19.20 5.30 -3.97
CA ASN A 34 18.22 4.31 -4.42
C ASN A 34 18.81 3.31 -5.43
N SER A 35 20.05 3.50 -5.90
CA SER A 35 20.62 2.75 -7.04
C SER A 35 20.49 1.22 -6.89
N HIS A 36 20.73 0.71 -5.69
CA HIS A 36 20.63 -0.71 -5.34
C HIS A 36 19.21 -1.31 -5.46
N LEU A 37 18.17 -0.47 -5.53
CA LEU A 37 16.77 -0.87 -5.67
C LEU A 37 16.25 -0.72 -7.11
N ILE A 38 17.05 -0.19 -8.03
CA ILE A 38 16.59 0.14 -9.38
C ILE A 38 16.66 -1.07 -10.30
N SER A 39 15.60 -1.28 -11.08
CA SER A 39 15.59 -2.28 -12.15
C SER A 39 14.81 -1.83 -13.37
N VAL A 40 15.03 -2.53 -14.48
CA VAL A 40 14.18 -2.43 -15.68
C VAL A 40 12.90 -3.23 -15.45
N VAL A 41 11.76 -2.57 -15.65
CA VAL A 41 10.41 -3.10 -15.57
C VAL A 41 9.88 -3.26 -17.00
N GLN A 42 9.55 -4.49 -17.38
CA GLN A 42 8.90 -4.78 -18.66
C GLN A 42 7.39 -4.57 -18.54
N LEU A 43 6.85 -3.63 -19.32
CA LEU A 43 5.43 -3.31 -19.34
C LEU A 43 4.69 -4.20 -20.37
N PRO A 44 3.37 -4.41 -20.22
CA PRO A 44 2.58 -5.27 -21.10
C PRO A 44 2.56 -4.84 -22.58
N ASN A 45 2.89 -3.58 -22.86
CA ASN A 45 2.98 -3.04 -24.23
C ASN A 45 4.38 -3.25 -24.85
N ASN A 46 5.20 -4.15 -24.31
CA ASN A 46 6.60 -4.39 -24.69
C ASN A 46 7.51 -3.15 -24.57
N SER A 47 7.08 -2.10 -23.87
CA SER A 47 7.98 -1.01 -23.51
C SER A 47 8.65 -1.29 -22.18
N SER A 48 9.91 -0.87 -22.05
CA SER A 48 10.64 -0.98 -20.81
C SER A 48 10.65 0.37 -20.09
N LYS A 49 10.48 0.35 -18.77
CA LYS A 49 10.63 1.50 -17.89
C LYS A 49 11.62 1.18 -16.79
N ILE A 50 12.15 2.22 -16.14
CA ILE A 50 12.93 2.07 -14.92
C ILE A 50 11.97 2.17 -13.74
N GLY A 51 12.15 1.33 -12.72
CA GLY A 51 11.35 1.37 -11.51
C GLY A 51 12.15 1.05 -10.26
N ILE A 52 11.63 1.49 -9.12
CA ILE A 52 12.18 1.17 -7.80
C ILE A 52 11.53 -0.11 -7.32
N ASN A 53 12.31 -1.16 -7.07
CA ASN A 53 11.81 -2.42 -6.54
C ASN A 53 11.24 -2.21 -5.13
N VAL A 54 10.10 -2.83 -4.84
CA VAL A 54 9.52 -2.90 -3.50
C VAL A 54 9.28 -4.36 -3.13
N GLY A 55 9.85 -4.79 -2.01
CA GLY A 55 9.64 -6.15 -1.54
C GLY A 55 10.56 -6.54 -0.37
N PRO A 56 10.42 -7.78 0.11
CA PRO A 56 11.10 -8.29 1.30
C PRO A 56 12.62 -8.49 1.16
N HIS A 57 13.24 -8.08 0.04
CA HIS A 57 14.70 -7.98 -0.04
C HIS A 57 15.22 -6.65 0.52
N ILE A 58 14.37 -5.63 0.63
CA ILE A 58 14.71 -4.34 1.23
C ILE A 58 14.72 -4.58 2.74
N GLY A 59 15.91 -4.62 3.35
CA GLY A 59 16.13 -4.95 4.76
C GLY A 59 15.57 -3.92 5.75
N SER A 60 14.29 -3.59 5.62
CA SER A 60 13.59 -2.58 6.39
C SER A 60 13.56 -2.91 7.89
N SER A 61 13.36 -1.88 8.71
CA SER A 61 13.43 -1.94 10.17
C SER A 61 12.42 -2.88 10.84
N SER A 62 11.41 -3.37 10.10
CA SER A 62 10.39 -4.30 10.60
C SER A 62 10.21 -5.44 9.61
N GLN A 63 9.99 -6.66 10.13
CA GLN A 63 9.77 -7.86 9.31
C GLN A 63 8.64 -7.69 8.29
N ASN A 64 7.57 -6.99 8.68
CA ASN A 64 6.38 -6.76 7.85
C ASN A 64 6.54 -5.59 6.89
N THR A 65 7.55 -4.74 7.08
CA THR A 65 7.74 -3.57 6.23
C THR A 65 8.48 -3.99 4.97
N LEU A 66 7.82 -3.78 3.83
CA LEU A 66 8.38 -4.02 2.51
C LEU A 66 9.31 -2.88 2.09
N ALA A 67 8.92 -1.65 2.39
CA ALA A 67 9.75 -0.46 2.22
C ALA A 67 9.13 0.73 2.96
N THR A 68 9.99 1.58 3.49
CA THR A 68 9.66 2.95 3.89
C THR A 68 10.10 3.92 2.79
N LEU A 69 9.31 4.97 2.57
CA LEU A 69 9.61 6.04 1.62
C LEU A 69 9.69 7.36 2.37
N GLY A 70 10.69 8.18 2.08
CA GLY A 70 10.81 9.48 2.71
C GLY A 70 12.15 10.16 2.45
N ARG A 71 12.35 11.33 3.04
CA ARG A 71 13.48 12.21 2.70
C ARG A 71 14.83 11.74 3.24
N SER A 72 14.86 11.11 4.41
CA SER A 72 16.11 10.70 5.06
C SER A 72 15.84 9.61 6.08
N GLY A 73 16.66 8.56 6.06
CA GLY A 73 16.50 7.40 6.95
C GLY A 73 15.36 6.45 6.56
N ALA A 74 14.80 6.62 5.36
CA ALA A 74 13.87 5.69 4.74
C ALA A 74 14.64 4.70 3.85
N ASP A 75 14.03 3.56 3.54
CA ASP A 75 14.57 2.56 2.62
C ASP A 75 14.66 3.10 1.19
N ILE A 76 13.66 3.89 0.79
CA ILE A 76 13.60 4.59 -0.50
C ILE A 76 13.64 6.09 -0.24
N THR A 77 14.68 6.73 -0.73
CA THR A 77 14.90 8.18 -0.58
C THR A 77 14.06 8.96 -1.59
N LEU A 78 13.28 9.91 -1.12
CA LEU A 78 12.47 10.83 -1.93
C LEU A 78 12.86 12.28 -1.63
N GLU A 79 13.14 13.07 -2.66
CA GLU A 79 13.45 14.49 -2.48
C GLU A 79 12.20 15.37 -2.48
N GLY A 80 12.22 16.40 -1.63
CA GLY A 80 11.19 17.43 -1.58
C GLY A 80 11.04 18.06 -0.21
N ALA A 81 10.83 19.37 -0.16
CA ALA A 81 10.69 20.11 1.10
C ALA A 81 9.45 19.67 1.90
N THR A 82 8.39 19.24 1.22
CA THR A 82 7.16 18.73 1.84
C THR A 82 7.21 17.24 2.20
N ILE A 83 8.36 16.58 1.99
CA ILE A 83 8.52 15.15 2.25
C ILE A 83 9.07 14.96 3.67
N SER A 84 8.28 14.31 4.53
CA SER A 84 8.69 13.87 5.87
C SER A 84 9.86 12.88 5.83
N ARG A 85 10.61 12.75 6.93
CA ARG A 85 11.76 11.82 7.04
C ARG A 85 11.35 10.39 6.68
N ILE A 86 10.27 9.91 7.32
CA ILE A 86 9.48 8.76 6.90
C ILE A 86 8.11 9.30 6.48
N HIS A 87 7.79 9.25 5.20
CA HIS A 87 6.56 9.81 4.63
C HIS A 87 5.45 8.78 4.56
N CYS A 88 5.76 7.59 4.05
CA CYS A 88 4.83 6.48 4.00
C CYS A 88 5.58 5.15 4.06
N SER A 89 4.86 4.08 4.35
CA SER A 89 5.41 2.73 4.38
C SER A 89 4.47 1.73 3.71
N PHE A 90 5.03 0.79 2.97
CA PHE A 90 4.31 -0.40 2.52
C PHE A 90 4.55 -1.52 3.53
N GLU A 91 3.48 -1.98 4.15
CA GLU A 91 3.53 -2.98 5.22
C GLU A 91 2.58 -4.14 4.90
N VAL A 92 3.02 -5.36 5.18
CA VAL A 92 2.19 -6.55 5.10
C VAL A 92 1.35 -6.65 6.38
N ASN A 93 0.04 -6.84 6.22
CA ASN A 93 -0.83 -7.24 7.31
C ASN A 93 -0.54 -8.70 7.66
N GLU A 94 0.06 -8.95 8.83
CA GLU A 94 0.44 -10.31 9.28
C GLU A 94 -0.73 -11.29 9.25
N ASN A 95 -1.94 -10.85 9.62
CA ASN A 95 -3.11 -11.72 9.74
C ASN A 95 -3.71 -12.11 8.40
N PHE A 96 -3.52 -11.29 7.36
CA PHE A 96 -4.22 -11.47 6.07
C PHE A 96 -3.29 -11.53 4.86
N GLY A 97 -2.00 -11.24 5.01
CA GLY A 97 -1.03 -11.19 3.91
C GLY A 97 -1.35 -10.10 2.88
N THR A 98 -2.16 -9.11 3.23
CA THR A 98 -2.51 -7.97 2.37
C THR A 98 -1.52 -6.84 2.56
N ILE A 99 -1.23 -6.07 1.52
CA ILE A 99 -0.33 -4.92 1.62
C ILE A 99 -1.15 -3.68 1.92
N LEU A 100 -0.72 -2.95 2.94
CA LEU A 100 -1.25 -1.67 3.36
C LEU A 100 -0.18 -0.61 3.09
N LEU A 101 -0.57 0.50 2.48
CA LEU A 101 0.20 1.73 2.54
C LEU A 101 -0.24 2.50 3.79
N TYR A 102 0.71 2.84 4.65
CA TYR A 102 0.52 3.77 5.76
C TYR A 102 1.06 5.14 5.37
N ASP A 103 0.25 6.18 5.55
CA ASP A 103 0.70 7.56 5.51
C ASP A 103 1.24 7.92 6.90
N ARG A 104 2.55 8.14 6.97
CA ARG A 104 3.31 8.44 8.19
C ARG A 104 3.73 9.92 8.25
N SER A 105 3.32 10.70 7.25
CA SER A 105 3.73 12.09 7.12
C SER A 105 3.03 13.00 8.12
N SER A 106 3.67 14.12 8.46
CA SER A 106 3.13 15.09 9.40
C SER A 106 1.96 15.91 8.84
N THR A 107 1.96 16.15 7.52
CA THR A 107 0.95 16.98 6.83
C THR A 107 -0.03 16.15 6.00
N GLN A 108 0.08 14.82 6.02
CA GLN A 108 -0.79 13.89 5.31
C GLN A 108 -0.89 14.07 3.78
N PRO A 109 0.17 14.46 3.03
CA PRO A 109 0.06 14.69 1.60
C PRO A 109 0.33 13.39 0.81
N THR A 110 -0.31 12.30 1.21
CA THR A 110 -0.32 11.03 0.46
C THR A 110 -1.72 10.75 -0.06
N LYS A 111 -1.85 10.39 -1.33
CA LYS A 111 -3.13 10.14 -1.99
C LYS A 111 -2.99 9.15 -3.14
N PHE A 112 -4.05 8.39 -3.42
CA PHE A 112 -4.18 7.62 -4.65
C PHE A 112 -5.09 8.32 -5.66
N PHE A 113 -4.78 8.17 -6.94
CA PHE A 113 -5.51 8.75 -8.07
C PHE A 113 -6.10 7.67 -8.97
N GLY A 114 -7.08 8.04 -9.79
CA GLY A 114 -7.73 7.14 -10.72
C GLY A 114 -9.04 6.51 -10.20
N PRO A 115 -9.76 5.80 -11.07
CA PRO A 115 -11.06 5.18 -10.74
C PRO A 115 -10.94 4.02 -9.75
N ASP A 116 -9.75 3.43 -9.62
CA ASP A 116 -9.40 2.37 -8.67
C ASP A 116 -8.96 2.92 -7.31
N SER A 117 -8.95 4.26 -7.13
CA SER A 117 -8.56 4.92 -5.89
C SER A 117 -9.60 4.74 -4.78
N ARG A 118 -9.11 4.44 -3.58
CA ARG A 118 -9.84 4.46 -2.32
C ARG A 118 -9.19 5.46 -1.38
N PRO A 119 -9.96 6.38 -0.77
CA PRO A 119 -9.42 7.35 0.16
C PRO A 119 -9.03 6.69 1.49
N PHE A 120 -8.15 7.35 2.22
CA PHE A 120 -7.90 7.05 3.63
C PHE A 120 -9.17 7.32 4.45
N GLU A 121 -9.52 6.39 5.35
CA GLU A 121 -10.68 6.55 6.23
C GLU A 121 -10.44 7.65 7.28
N ARG A 122 -11.46 8.49 7.51
CA ARG A 122 -11.37 9.60 8.47
C ARG A 122 -11.45 9.07 9.90
N GLY A 123 -10.64 9.66 10.80
CA GLY A 123 -10.68 9.33 12.23
C GLY A 123 -10.01 8.02 12.62
N GLN A 124 -9.34 7.34 11.67
CA GLN A 124 -8.52 6.15 11.93
C GLN A 124 -7.06 6.42 11.56
N ILE A 125 -6.18 5.48 11.91
CA ILE A 125 -4.80 5.45 11.40
C ILE A 125 -4.87 5.51 9.87
N ARG A 126 -4.13 6.45 9.27
CA ARG A 126 -4.13 6.65 7.81
C ARG A 126 -3.40 5.52 7.11
N ARG A 127 -4.16 4.48 6.79
CA ARG A 127 -3.72 3.37 5.96
C ARG A 127 -4.77 3.01 4.93
N VAL A 128 -4.32 2.41 3.84
CA VAL A 128 -5.21 1.90 2.81
C VAL A 128 -4.60 0.68 2.14
N VAL A 129 -5.44 -0.27 1.75
CA VAL A 129 -5.03 -1.49 1.03
C VAL A 129 -4.53 -1.13 -0.37
N VAL A 130 -3.47 -1.78 -0.83
CA VAL A 130 -3.01 -1.71 -2.22
C VAL A 130 -3.04 -3.11 -2.86
N THR A 131 -3.56 -3.21 -4.08
CA THR A 131 -3.60 -4.46 -4.87
C THR A 131 -3.28 -4.16 -6.33
N PRO A 132 -3.09 -5.18 -7.19
CA PRO A 132 -2.96 -4.95 -8.64
C PRO A 132 -4.16 -4.24 -9.28
N GLU A 133 -5.34 -4.29 -8.65
CA GLU A 133 -6.60 -3.74 -9.14
C GLU A 133 -7.09 -2.51 -8.37
N MET A 134 -6.37 -2.08 -7.32
CA MET A 134 -6.82 -1.02 -6.42
C MET A 134 -5.65 -0.21 -5.89
N ASN A 135 -5.81 1.12 -5.89
CA ASN A 135 -4.79 2.05 -5.43
C ASN A 135 -3.46 1.87 -6.17
N THR A 136 -3.50 1.93 -7.49
CA THR A 136 -2.34 1.68 -8.35
C THR A 136 -1.54 2.93 -8.71
N LEU A 137 -2.12 4.13 -8.61
CA LEU A 137 -1.46 5.41 -8.89
C LEU A 137 -1.29 6.22 -7.61
N LEU A 138 -0.10 6.18 -7.03
CA LEU A 138 0.28 6.82 -5.78
C LEU A 138 0.84 8.22 -6.04
N GLY A 139 0.35 9.20 -5.29
CA GLY A 139 0.94 10.52 -5.19
C GLY A 139 1.39 10.86 -3.78
N ILE A 140 2.54 11.53 -3.70
CA ILE A 140 3.26 11.83 -2.47
C ILE A 140 3.75 13.28 -2.51
N GLY A 141 3.47 14.05 -1.47
CA GLY A 141 3.97 15.41 -1.27
C GLY A 141 3.31 16.49 -2.13
N GLY A 142 3.60 17.75 -1.78
CA GLY A 142 2.99 18.93 -2.38
C GLY A 142 1.53 19.12 -1.97
N ASP A 143 0.99 20.31 -2.26
CA ASP A 143 -0.36 20.71 -1.81
C ASP A 143 -1.46 19.83 -2.41
N ASN A 144 -1.27 19.38 -3.65
CA ASN A 144 -2.20 18.49 -4.35
C ASN A 144 -1.89 16.99 -4.19
N CYS A 145 -0.87 16.62 -3.40
CA CYS A 145 -0.33 15.25 -3.35
C CYS A 145 0.25 14.76 -4.69
N GLU A 146 0.66 15.68 -5.57
CA GLU A 146 1.13 15.37 -6.94
C GLU A 146 2.63 15.71 -7.13
N LEU A 147 3.36 16.00 -6.05
CA LEU A 147 4.78 16.30 -6.17
C LEU A 147 5.53 15.11 -6.76
N LEU A 148 5.36 13.91 -6.21
CA LEU A 148 5.87 12.67 -6.81
C LEU A 148 4.70 11.76 -7.16
N LEU A 149 4.62 11.33 -8.42
CA LEU A 149 3.61 10.39 -8.89
C LEU A 149 4.27 9.08 -9.31
N PHE A 150 3.83 7.97 -8.71
CA PHE A 150 4.29 6.62 -9.02
C PHE A 150 3.11 5.72 -9.37
N ARG A 151 3.31 4.86 -10.36
CA ARG A 151 2.43 3.72 -10.60
C ARG A 151 3.03 2.47 -9.97
N LEU A 152 2.21 1.73 -9.22
CA LEU A 152 2.57 0.42 -8.68
C LEU A 152 2.42 -0.62 -9.79
N PHE A 153 3.55 -1.16 -10.25
CA PHE A 153 3.58 -2.21 -11.26
C PHE A 153 3.86 -3.56 -10.60
N TRP A 154 2.86 -4.45 -10.58
CA TRP A 154 2.93 -5.72 -9.87
C TRP A 154 3.58 -6.82 -10.70
N HIS A 155 4.60 -7.48 -10.14
CA HIS A 155 5.34 -8.56 -10.81
C HIS A 155 4.78 -9.94 -10.49
N LYS A 156 4.16 -10.09 -9.32
CA LYS A 156 3.60 -11.36 -8.87
C LYS A 156 2.22 -11.13 -8.28
N LYS A 157 1.21 -11.77 -8.87
CA LYS A 157 -0.20 -11.64 -8.43
C LYS A 157 -0.51 -12.46 -7.18
N ASP A 158 0.22 -13.56 -6.96
CA ASP A 158 -0.06 -14.54 -5.90
C ASP A 158 1.18 -14.81 -5.02
N ILE A 159 1.85 -13.77 -4.50
CA ILE A 159 2.85 -14.01 -3.44
C ILE A 159 2.12 -14.31 -2.14
N SER A 160 2.40 -15.46 -1.53
CA SER A 160 2.07 -15.70 -0.12
C SER A 160 2.96 -14.83 0.75
N LEU A 161 2.61 -13.56 0.91
CA LEU A 161 3.42 -12.58 1.63
C LEU A 161 3.62 -12.96 3.09
N MET A 162 2.68 -13.68 3.70
CA MET A 162 2.84 -14.25 5.04
C MET A 162 4.07 -15.15 5.12
N ASN A 163 4.26 -16.06 4.16
CA ASN A 163 5.38 -16.99 4.20
C ASN A 163 6.72 -16.27 4.00
N VAL A 164 6.73 -15.20 3.21
CA VAL A 164 7.95 -14.41 2.96
C VAL A 164 8.31 -13.52 4.14
N VAL A 165 7.31 -13.02 4.87
CA VAL A 165 7.53 -12.27 6.11
C VAL A 165 7.96 -13.20 7.23
N ALA A 166 7.31 -14.36 7.39
CA ALA A 166 7.62 -15.34 8.42
C ALA A 166 9.03 -15.94 8.30
N SER A 167 9.61 -15.98 7.10
CA SER A 167 10.96 -16.49 6.88
C SER A 167 12.07 -15.46 7.11
N ARG A 168 11.74 -14.19 7.38
CA ARG A 168 12.74 -13.18 7.77
C ARG A 168 13.15 -13.41 9.22
N SER A 169 14.39 -13.82 9.44
CA SER A 169 14.99 -13.86 10.77
C SER A 169 14.91 -12.48 11.44
N GLU A 170 14.43 -12.43 12.69
CA GLU A 170 14.49 -11.22 13.51
C GLU A 170 15.96 -10.81 13.64
N ASN A 171 16.32 -9.64 13.10
CA ASN A 171 17.62 -9.06 13.42
C ASN A 171 17.48 -8.45 14.82
N PRO A 172 18.20 -8.95 15.86
CA PRO A 172 18.03 -8.48 17.24
C PRO A 172 18.31 -6.98 17.40
N ARG A 173 19.07 -6.39 16.46
CA ARG A 173 19.34 -4.95 16.41
C ARG A 173 18.14 -4.09 16.02
N HIS A 174 17.05 -4.70 15.55
CA HIS A 174 15.80 -4.03 15.16
C HIS A 174 14.62 -4.39 16.09
N ALA A 175 14.88 -5.08 17.21
CA ALA A 175 13.87 -5.30 18.24
C ALA A 175 13.39 -3.93 18.76
N ARG A 176 12.12 -3.61 18.52
CA ARG A 176 11.51 -2.38 19.04
C ARG A 176 11.56 -2.39 20.56
N THR A 177 12.14 -1.35 21.15
CA THR A 177 11.70 -0.89 22.46
C THR A 177 10.27 -0.41 22.28
N LEU A 178 9.31 -1.08 22.93
CA LEU A 178 8.00 -0.49 23.15
C LEU A 178 8.25 0.76 23.99
N ASP A 179 8.21 1.92 23.36
CA ASP A 179 8.13 3.18 24.10
C ASP A 179 6.69 3.27 24.62
N GLU A 180 6.42 2.56 25.71
CA GLU A 180 5.24 2.72 26.53
C GLU A 180 5.34 4.07 27.26
N THR A 181 5.33 5.18 26.51
CA THR A 181 4.91 6.45 27.10
C THR A 181 3.40 6.32 27.33
N PRO A 182 2.91 6.33 28.59
CA PRO A 182 1.49 6.25 28.86
C PRO A 182 0.84 7.47 28.23
N THR A 183 0.04 7.26 27.19
CA THR A 183 -0.80 8.34 26.67
C THR A 183 -1.75 8.72 27.78
N ALA A 184 -1.56 9.91 28.34
CA ALA A 184 -2.42 10.49 29.35
C ALA A 184 -3.89 10.30 28.96
N ALA A 185 -4.65 9.68 29.86
CA ALA A 185 -6.08 9.49 29.68
C ALA A 185 -6.74 10.84 29.36
N ALA A 186 -7.51 10.89 28.27
CA ALA A 186 -8.34 12.04 27.98
C ALA A 186 -9.45 12.12 29.06
N SER A 187 -9.26 13.01 30.05
CA SER A 187 -10.33 13.41 30.97
C SER A 187 -11.30 14.35 30.24
N ARG A 188 -12.20 13.77 29.46
CA ARG A 188 -13.40 14.49 29.00
C ARG A 188 -14.61 13.61 29.26
N TYR A 189 -15.42 14.05 30.23
CA TYR A 189 -16.77 13.56 30.47
C TYR A 189 -17.54 13.56 29.15
N LEU A 190 -17.77 12.38 28.58
CA LEU A 190 -18.66 12.17 27.44
C LEU A 190 -20.08 11.99 27.97
N THR A 191 -20.73 13.10 28.30
CA THR A 191 -22.19 13.16 28.45
C THR A 191 -22.79 13.34 27.06
N ARG A 192 -22.91 12.25 26.28
CA ARG A 192 -23.78 12.28 25.09
C ARG A 192 -24.73 11.10 25.04
N ILE A 193 -26.00 11.48 25.09
CA ILE A 193 -27.21 10.68 24.98
C ILE A 193 -27.15 9.88 23.67
N HIS A 194 -27.52 8.59 23.76
CA HIS A 194 -27.67 7.64 22.65
C HIS A 194 -28.26 8.31 21.40
N THR A 195 -27.41 8.65 20.45
CA THR A 195 -27.83 8.91 19.07
C THR A 195 -27.90 7.53 18.39
N PRO A 196 -29.01 7.15 17.74
CA PRO A 196 -29.08 5.93 16.96
C PRO A 196 -27.87 5.89 16.03
N GLY A 197 -27.10 4.81 16.09
CA GLY A 197 -25.89 4.65 15.29
C GLY A 197 -26.21 5.00 13.84
N GLY A 198 -25.48 5.97 13.30
CA GLY A 198 -25.55 6.27 11.87
C GLY A 198 -25.37 4.99 11.06
N PRO A 199 -25.85 4.95 9.80
CA PRO A 199 -25.91 3.72 9.01
C PRO A 199 -24.58 2.97 9.13
N LEU A 200 -24.65 1.72 9.62
CA LEU A 200 -23.48 0.85 9.81
C LEU A 200 -22.57 1.04 8.60
N ALA A 201 -21.34 1.46 8.86
CA ALA A 201 -20.36 1.81 7.82
C ALA A 201 -20.49 0.82 6.66
N SER A 202 -20.85 1.32 5.48
CA SER A 202 -20.99 0.48 4.29
C SER A 202 -19.69 -0.29 4.14
N HIS A 203 -19.72 -1.62 4.25
CA HIS A 203 -18.52 -2.43 4.14
C HIS A 203 -17.96 -2.22 2.73
N LYS A 204 -16.88 -1.46 2.64
CA LYS A 204 -16.18 -1.22 1.38
C LYS A 204 -15.22 -2.39 1.18
N TYR A 205 -15.37 -3.05 0.05
CA TYR A 205 -14.54 -4.19 -0.30
C TYR A 205 -14.09 -4.12 -1.76
N VAL A 206 -12.97 -4.76 -2.05
CA VAL A 206 -12.51 -5.04 -3.42
C VAL A 206 -12.61 -6.55 -3.67
N LYS A 207 -13.23 -6.93 -4.78
CA LYS A 207 -13.28 -8.33 -5.23
C LYS A 207 -11.96 -8.68 -5.89
N LEU A 208 -11.33 -9.77 -5.45
CA LEU A 208 -10.09 -10.28 -6.02
C LEU A 208 -10.39 -11.34 -7.10
N ARG A 209 -10.81 -12.54 -6.67
CA ARG A 209 -11.10 -13.67 -7.54
C ARG A 209 -12.40 -14.33 -7.16
N GLN A 210 -13.12 -14.87 -8.14
CA GLN A 210 -14.29 -15.69 -7.88
C GLN A 210 -13.83 -17.01 -7.24
N VAL A 211 -14.45 -17.39 -6.13
CA VAL A 211 -14.16 -18.64 -5.40
C VAL A 211 -15.19 -19.71 -5.73
N GLY A 212 -16.41 -19.31 -6.08
CA GLY A 212 -17.45 -20.25 -6.47
C GLY A 212 -18.67 -19.56 -7.08
N ALA A 213 -19.57 -20.36 -7.63
CA ALA A 213 -20.89 -19.94 -8.09
C ALA A 213 -21.91 -21.05 -7.81
N GLY A 214 -23.15 -20.65 -7.59
CA GLY A 214 -24.27 -21.57 -7.42
C GLY A 214 -25.57 -20.93 -7.90
N ALA A 215 -26.69 -21.63 -7.68
CA ALA A 215 -28.02 -21.20 -8.13
C ALA A 215 -28.34 -19.75 -7.73
N PHE A 216 -27.97 -19.36 -6.51
CA PHE A 216 -28.30 -18.06 -5.93
C PHE A 216 -27.30 -16.95 -6.22
N GLY A 217 -26.16 -17.22 -6.86
CA GLY A 217 -25.17 -16.17 -7.10
C GLY A 217 -23.72 -16.63 -7.18
N LYS A 218 -22.82 -15.66 -7.10
CA LYS A 218 -21.36 -15.84 -7.20
C LYS A 218 -20.69 -15.45 -5.89
N VAL A 219 -19.72 -16.24 -5.44
CA VAL A 219 -18.91 -15.97 -4.24
C VAL A 219 -17.52 -15.53 -4.67
N TRP A 220 -17.04 -14.43 -4.10
CA TRP A 220 -15.75 -13.82 -4.38
C TRP A 220 -14.89 -13.80 -3.14
N LYS A 221 -13.59 -14.06 -3.29
CA LYS A 221 -12.58 -13.65 -2.33
C LYS A 221 -12.46 -12.13 -2.46
N ALA A 222 -12.59 -11.42 -1.35
CA ALA A 222 -12.53 -9.97 -1.32
C ALA A 222 -11.65 -9.50 -0.17
N ILE A 223 -11.22 -8.25 -0.23
CA ILE A 223 -10.53 -7.57 0.87
C ILE A 223 -11.41 -6.43 1.35
N ASP A 224 -11.68 -6.39 2.64
CA ASP A 224 -12.22 -5.22 3.32
C ASP A 224 -11.18 -4.08 3.25
N THR A 225 -11.54 -2.98 2.59
CA THR A 225 -10.57 -1.92 2.24
C THR A 225 -10.07 -1.15 3.46
N ASN A 226 -10.76 -1.24 4.59
CA ASN A 226 -10.46 -0.49 5.81
C ASN A 226 -9.49 -1.27 6.70
N THR A 227 -9.71 -2.58 6.77
CA THR A 227 -8.96 -3.47 7.68
C THR A 227 -7.87 -4.26 6.96
N GLY A 228 -7.95 -4.42 5.65
CA GLY A 228 -7.14 -5.38 4.91
C GLY A 228 -7.57 -6.84 5.12
N ARG A 229 -8.70 -7.08 5.79
CA ARG A 229 -9.19 -8.42 6.09
C ARG A 229 -9.68 -9.13 4.82
N ILE A 230 -9.19 -10.35 4.61
CA ILE A 230 -9.73 -11.24 3.60
C ILE A 230 -11.11 -11.73 4.04
N MET A 231 -12.09 -11.65 3.14
CA MET A 231 -13.46 -12.11 3.34
C MET A 231 -14.03 -12.78 2.09
N ALA A 232 -15.14 -13.49 2.27
CA ALA A 232 -15.96 -14.00 1.17
C ALA A 232 -17.17 -13.09 0.96
N VAL A 233 -17.37 -12.60 -0.26
CA VAL A 233 -18.52 -11.79 -0.65
C VAL A 233 -19.40 -12.60 -1.59
N LYS A 234 -20.64 -12.87 -1.17
CA LYS A 234 -21.66 -13.50 -2.01
C LYS A 234 -22.49 -12.43 -2.70
N VAL A 235 -22.38 -12.36 -4.02
CA VAL A 235 -23.23 -11.52 -4.88
C VAL A 235 -24.44 -12.35 -5.29
N VAL A 236 -25.60 -12.00 -4.74
CA VAL A 236 -26.87 -12.72 -4.98
C VAL A 236 -27.49 -12.23 -6.28
N LYS A 237 -28.05 -13.14 -7.09
CA LYS A 237 -28.86 -12.76 -8.25
C LYS A 237 -30.23 -12.32 -7.76
N THR A 238 -30.57 -11.05 -7.91
CA THR A 238 -31.96 -10.60 -7.81
C THR A 238 -32.66 -10.99 -9.12
N LEU A 239 -33.61 -11.92 -9.07
CA LEU A 239 -34.56 -12.11 -10.16
C LEU A 239 -35.31 -10.78 -10.29
N GLY A 240 -35.29 -10.20 -11.48
CA GLY A 240 -35.95 -8.91 -11.73
C GLY A 240 -37.41 -8.99 -11.29
N LEU A 241 -37.80 -8.09 -10.38
CA LEU A 241 -39.16 -7.59 -10.40
C LEU A 241 -39.34 -6.92 -11.77
N SER A 242 -39.85 -7.68 -12.73
CA SER A 242 -40.45 -7.12 -13.92
C SER A 242 -41.68 -6.36 -13.43
N THR A 243 -41.54 -5.04 -13.31
CA THR A 243 -42.68 -4.12 -13.29
C THR A 243 -43.37 -4.28 -14.65
N HIS A 244 -44.43 -5.07 -14.65
CA HIS A 244 -45.51 -4.98 -15.62
C HIS A 244 -46.27 -3.67 -15.41
#